data_AF-A0A353PLF8-F1
#
_entry.id   AF-A0A353PLF8-F1
#
_cell.length_a   1.000
_cell.length_b   1.000
_cell.length_c   1.000
_cell.angle_alpha   90.00
_cell.angle_beta   90.00
_cell.angle_gamma   90.00
#
_symmetry.space_group_name_H-M   'P 1'
#
loop_
_entity.id
_entity.type
_entity.pdbx_description
1 polymer ?
#
loop_
_entity_poly.entity_id
_entity_poly.type
_entity_poly.pdbx_seq_one_letter_code
_entity_poly.pdbx_strand_id
1 'polypeptide(L)'
;MKIHAMHVFEGLVSFNKFSDFLEIEKWRIEKQLLKERVEKYGNNESFFNLKKQFNEKKLSMWELKDEEVITWMDTSILIRRLLVELFKKGINAEQILIVMEYPLVFGNHMRSDYLIVYDRLIVVLEFGMFNQDEKRSEERYTKKLQESINYRQLIGNMVSKEIQVVNYVMIYLPEYDRHLKKELVENTKHNHEELMSLSRFLVSNIRLQDSLSAKSQMELLDSYK
;
A
#
# COMPACT_ATOMS: atom_id res chain seq x y z
N MET A 1 -9.61 21.63 2.25
CA MET A 1 -9.43 21.01 0.91
C MET A 1 -9.28 19.51 1.11
N LYS A 2 -10.01 18.65 0.38
CA LYS A 2 -10.03 17.19 0.62
C LYS A 2 -9.24 16.48 -0.47
N ILE A 3 -8.29 15.60 -0.09
CA ILE A 3 -7.53 14.77 -1.04
C ILE A 3 -8.51 13.91 -1.83
N HIS A 4 -8.38 13.92 -3.16
CA HIS A 4 -9.20 13.11 -4.06
C HIS A 4 -8.58 11.73 -4.22
N ALA A 5 -9.16 10.73 -3.58
CA ALA A 5 -8.74 9.33 -3.60
C ALA A 5 -9.93 8.43 -3.23
N MET A 6 -9.77 7.11 -3.34
CA MET A 6 -10.80 6.16 -2.88
C MET A 6 -11.00 6.30 -1.37
N HIS A 7 -9.91 6.17 -0.62
CA HIS A 7 -9.90 6.36 0.82
C HIS A 7 -8.69 7.18 1.27
N VAL A 8 -8.90 7.89 2.37
CA VAL A 8 -7.86 8.63 3.09
C VAL A 8 -8.01 8.25 4.56
N PHE A 9 -6.96 7.67 5.13
CA PHE A 9 -6.93 7.18 6.50
C PHE A 9 -5.93 8.01 7.31
N GLU A 10 -6.44 8.68 8.34
CA GLU A 10 -5.63 9.39 9.33
C GLU A 10 -5.17 8.37 10.38
N GLY A 11 -3.93 7.92 10.26
CA GLY A 11 -3.31 7.04 11.23
C GLY A 11 -3.69 5.57 11.14
N LEU A 12 -3.04 4.78 11.99
CA LEU A 12 -3.20 3.34 12.10
C LEU A 12 -4.62 2.95 12.51
N VAL A 13 -5.19 3.63 13.50
CA VAL A 13 -6.52 3.28 14.03
C VAL A 13 -7.60 3.36 12.95
N SER A 14 -7.60 4.41 12.14
CA SER A 14 -8.61 4.57 11.08
C SER A 14 -8.49 3.51 9.99
N PHE A 15 -7.26 3.19 9.57
CA PHE A 15 -7.01 2.13 8.60
C PHE A 15 -7.42 0.75 9.14
N ASN A 16 -7.04 0.43 10.38
CA ASN A 16 -7.38 -0.85 11.00
C ASN A 16 -8.88 -1.02 11.18
N LYS A 17 -9.61 0.04 11.54
CA LYS A 17 -11.07 0.00 11.63
C LYS A 17 -11.72 -0.28 10.29
N PHE A 18 -11.24 0.36 9.22
CA PHE A 18 -11.74 0.12 7.87
C PHE A 18 -11.51 -1.32 7.41
N SER A 19 -10.31 -1.86 7.67
CA SER A 19 -9.89 -3.16 7.17
C SER A 19 -10.22 -4.34 8.12
N ASP A 20 -11.00 -4.10 9.17
CA ASP A 20 -11.35 -5.12 10.18
C ASP A 20 -12.18 -6.28 9.62
N PHE A 21 -12.97 -6.02 8.58
CA PHE A 21 -13.73 -7.06 7.88
C PHE A 21 -12.84 -8.19 7.35
N LEU A 22 -11.57 -7.91 7.03
CA LEU A 22 -10.63 -8.93 6.57
C LEU A 22 -10.34 -9.97 7.66
N GLU A 23 -10.32 -9.58 8.93
CA GLU A 23 -10.14 -10.52 10.05
C GLU A 23 -11.43 -11.33 10.28
N ILE A 24 -12.58 -10.65 10.25
CA ILE A 24 -13.91 -11.27 10.43
C ILE A 24 -14.14 -12.35 9.35
N GLU A 25 -13.81 -12.02 8.10
CA GLU A 25 -13.91 -12.92 6.95
C GLU A 25 -12.76 -13.94 6.89
N LYS A 26 -11.77 -13.85 7.78
CA LYS A 26 -10.53 -14.65 7.77
C LYS A 26 -9.87 -14.64 6.39
N TRP A 27 -9.75 -13.45 5.81
CA TRP A 27 -9.21 -13.23 4.48
C TRP A 27 -7.80 -13.81 4.36
N ARG A 28 -7.52 -14.41 3.20
CA ARG A 28 -6.22 -14.96 2.85
C ARG A 28 -5.87 -14.55 1.44
N ILE A 29 -4.58 -14.32 1.20
CA ILE A 29 -4.07 -14.09 -0.15
C ILE A 29 -4.05 -15.44 -0.86
N GLU A 30 -5.06 -15.71 -1.67
CA GLU A 30 -5.25 -17.04 -2.28
C GLU A 30 -4.50 -17.20 -3.60
N LYS A 31 -4.02 -18.42 -3.85
CA LYS A 31 -3.34 -18.83 -5.09
C LYS A 31 -4.28 -18.87 -6.31
N GLN A 32 -5.58 -19.01 -6.07
CA GLN A 32 -6.59 -19.12 -7.11
C GLN A 32 -6.61 -17.89 -8.03
N LEU A 33 -7.06 -18.08 -9.26
CA LEU A 33 -7.11 -16.98 -10.24
C LEU A 33 -8.03 -15.88 -9.73
N LEU A 34 -7.70 -14.61 -10.03
CA LEU A 34 -8.52 -13.47 -9.57
C LEU A 34 -10.00 -13.62 -9.96
N LYS A 35 -10.30 -14.16 -11.15
CA LYS A 35 -11.68 -14.46 -11.59
C LYS A 35 -12.39 -15.46 -10.68
N GLU A 36 -11.75 -16.56 -10.32
CA GLU A 36 -12.29 -17.57 -9.39
C GLU A 36 -12.45 -17.03 -7.96
N ARG A 37 -11.69 -15.98 -7.62
CA ARG A 37 -11.82 -15.27 -6.35
C ARG A 37 -12.98 -14.28 -6.40
N VAL A 38 -13.18 -13.58 -7.52
CA VAL A 38 -14.38 -12.76 -7.76
C VAL A 38 -15.65 -13.62 -7.69
N GLU A 39 -15.68 -14.78 -8.33
CA GLU A 39 -16.86 -15.67 -8.27
C GLU A 39 -17.20 -16.09 -6.84
N LYS A 40 -16.18 -16.31 -5.99
CA LYS A 40 -16.38 -16.69 -4.59
C LYS A 40 -16.79 -15.52 -3.70
N TYR A 41 -16.11 -14.38 -3.85
CA TYR A 41 -16.19 -13.25 -2.90
C TYR A 41 -17.00 -12.06 -3.42
N GLY A 42 -17.38 -12.05 -4.68
CA GLY A 42 -18.07 -10.94 -5.35
C GLY A 42 -19.44 -10.62 -4.77
N ASN A 43 -20.03 -11.57 -4.02
CA ASN A 43 -21.29 -11.38 -3.31
C ASN A 43 -21.12 -10.89 -1.85
N ASN A 44 -19.89 -10.74 -1.36
CA ASN A 44 -19.65 -10.24 0.00
C ASN A 44 -20.00 -8.75 0.08
N GLU A 45 -20.58 -8.33 1.21
CA GLU A 45 -20.92 -6.93 1.46
C GLU A 45 -19.69 -6.00 1.33
N SER A 46 -18.56 -6.45 1.88
CA SER A 46 -17.27 -5.76 1.79
C SER A 46 -16.83 -5.52 0.34
N PHE A 47 -17.04 -6.50 -0.54
CA PHE A 47 -16.71 -6.40 -1.96
C PHE A 47 -17.57 -5.33 -2.65
N PHE A 48 -18.89 -5.37 -2.44
CA PHE A 48 -19.81 -4.37 -2.98
C PHE A 48 -19.50 -2.96 -2.47
N ASN A 49 -19.19 -2.81 -1.18
CA ASN A 49 -18.89 -1.53 -0.57
C ASN A 49 -17.62 -0.89 -1.14
N LEU A 50 -16.57 -1.67 -1.41
CA LEU A 50 -15.36 -1.18 -2.07
C LEU A 50 -15.65 -0.75 -3.52
N LYS A 51 -16.34 -1.59 -4.28
CA LYS A 51 -16.72 -1.29 -5.68
C LYS A 51 -17.56 -0.02 -5.79
N LYS A 52 -18.57 0.12 -4.91
CA LYS A 52 -19.44 1.29 -4.84
C LYS A 52 -18.63 2.56 -4.59
N GLN A 53 -17.72 2.53 -3.61
CA GLN A 53 -16.91 3.69 -3.26
C GLN A 53 -16.00 4.15 -4.41
N PHE A 54 -15.37 3.21 -5.12
CA PHE A 54 -14.58 3.54 -6.30
C PHE A 54 -15.41 4.29 -7.36
N ASN A 55 -16.59 3.76 -7.68
CA ASN A 55 -17.49 4.31 -8.70
C ASN A 55 -18.03 5.70 -8.31
N GLU A 56 -18.42 5.89 -7.05
CA GLU A 56 -18.91 7.18 -6.53
C GLU A 56 -17.84 8.28 -6.60
N LYS A 57 -16.56 7.90 -6.43
CA LYS A 57 -15.43 8.81 -6.45
C LYS A 57 -14.95 9.16 -7.85
N LYS A 58 -15.37 8.44 -8.90
CA LYS A 58 -14.97 8.67 -10.30
C LYS A 58 -13.45 8.77 -10.50
N LEU A 59 -12.71 7.85 -9.87
CA LEU A 59 -11.24 7.85 -9.81
C LEU A 59 -10.56 7.47 -11.13
N SER A 60 -11.32 6.91 -12.07
CA SER A 60 -10.84 6.48 -13.38
C SER A 60 -11.91 6.73 -14.43
N MET A 61 -11.47 6.91 -15.68
CA MET A 61 -12.37 6.89 -16.85
C MET A 61 -12.71 5.46 -17.28
N TRP A 62 -11.89 4.49 -16.88
CA TRP A 62 -12.07 3.07 -17.20
C TRP A 62 -13.01 2.43 -16.20
N GLU A 63 -13.81 1.49 -16.68
CA GLU A 63 -14.64 0.66 -15.81
C GLU A 63 -13.75 -0.15 -14.86
N LEU A 64 -14.15 -0.18 -13.59
CA LEU A 64 -13.50 -0.97 -12.56
C LEU A 64 -13.60 -2.46 -12.90
N LYS A 65 -12.47 -3.14 -12.93
CA LYS A 65 -12.45 -4.61 -13.01
C LYS A 65 -12.71 -5.19 -11.63
N ASP A 66 -13.58 -6.20 -11.55
CA ASP A 66 -13.91 -6.84 -10.27
C ASP A 66 -12.67 -7.49 -9.62
N GLU A 67 -11.71 -7.92 -10.42
CA GLU A 67 -10.42 -8.42 -9.95
C GLU A 67 -9.62 -7.38 -9.15
N GLU A 68 -9.77 -6.08 -9.42
CA GLU A 68 -9.09 -5.02 -8.65
C GLU A 68 -9.56 -5.00 -7.19
N VAL A 69 -10.85 -5.26 -6.95
CA VAL A 69 -11.40 -5.33 -5.58
C VAL A 69 -10.74 -6.44 -4.76
N ILE A 70 -10.44 -7.59 -5.39
CA ILE A 70 -9.69 -8.67 -4.73
C ILE A 70 -8.28 -8.22 -4.38
N THR A 71 -7.61 -7.50 -5.29
CA THR A 71 -6.25 -6.99 -5.03
C THR A 71 -6.22 -5.93 -3.93
N TRP A 72 -7.28 -5.14 -3.78
CA TRP A 72 -7.41 -4.19 -2.68
C TRP A 72 -7.52 -4.88 -1.33
N MET A 73 -8.27 -5.98 -1.25
CA MET A 73 -8.36 -6.78 -0.03
C MET A 73 -7.01 -7.42 0.33
N ASP A 74 -6.29 -7.97 -0.66
CA ASP A 74 -4.95 -8.54 -0.48
C ASP A 74 -3.92 -7.51 -0.01
N THR A 75 -3.89 -6.34 -0.65
CA THR A 75 -2.94 -5.30 -0.27
C THR A 75 -3.32 -4.65 1.06
N SER A 76 -4.61 -4.55 1.38
CA SER A 76 -5.06 -4.05 2.68
C SER A 76 -4.59 -4.93 3.84
N ILE A 77 -4.60 -6.27 3.69
CA ILE A 77 -4.06 -7.15 4.74
C ILE A 77 -2.54 -7.00 4.89
N LEU A 78 -1.81 -6.73 3.80
CA LEU A 78 -0.38 -6.43 3.86
C LEU A 78 -0.11 -5.09 4.55
N ILE A 79 -0.89 -4.05 4.25
CA ILE A 79 -0.78 -2.74 4.92
C ILE A 79 -1.08 -2.88 6.43
N ARG A 80 -2.10 -3.66 6.85
CA ARG A 80 -2.35 -3.93 8.28
C ARG A 80 -1.10 -4.48 8.96
N ARG A 81 -0.49 -5.51 8.36
CA ARG A 81 0.73 -6.15 8.89
C ARG A 81 1.89 -5.15 8.93
N LEU A 82 2.05 -4.34 7.89
CA LEU A 82 3.09 -3.31 7.82
C LEU A 82 2.98 -2.31 8.97
N LEU A 83 1.77 -1.81 9.24
CA LEU A 83 1.57 -0.82 10.28
C LEU A 83 1.84 -1.38 11.68
N VAL A 84 1.51 -2.66 11.92
CA VAL A 84 1.90 -3.37 13.16
C VAL A 84 3.43 -3.42 13.29
N GLU A 85 4.16 -3.71 12.21
CA GLU A 85 5.62 -3.72 12.22
C GLU A 85 6.23 -2.33 12.43
N LEU A 86 5.63 -1.28 11.87
CA LEU A 86 6.05 0.11 12.12
C LEU A 86 5.85 0.49 13.59
N PHE A 87 4.70 0.15 14.17
CA PHE A 87 4.40 0.38 15.58
C PHE A 87 5.42 -0.32 16.48
N LYS A 88 5.73 -1.60 16.23
CA LYS A 88 6.76 -2.36 16.96
C LYS A 88 8.15 -1.71 16.90
N LYS A 89 8.45 -0.98 15.82
CA LYS A 89 9.73 -0.26 15.63
C LYS A 89 9.74 1.15 16.23
N GLY A 90 8.69 1.52 16.97
CA GLY A 90 8.56 2.80 17.66
C GLY A 90 8.15 3.95 16.75
N ILE A 91 7.64 3.67 15.55
CA ILE A 91 7.09 4.72 14.67
C ILE A 91 5.70 5.10 15.16
N ASN A 92 5.45 6.40 15.33
CA ASN A 92 4.13 6.91 15.65
C ASN A 92 3.22 6.83 14.41
N ALA A 93 2.59 5.68 14.22
CA ALA A 93 1.76 5.41 13.06
C ALA A 93 0.49 6.28 12.99
N GLU A 94 0.11 7.00 14.06
CA GLU A 94 -1.01 7.96 14.05
C GLU A 94 -0.71 9.23 13.23
N GLN A 95 0.57 9.55 13.01
CA GLN A 95 0.99 10.67 12.17
C GLN A 95 1.11 10.29 10.70
N ILE A 96 0.91 9.01 10.37
CA ILE A 96 0.95 8.52 9.00
C ILE A 96 -0.43 8.68 8.37
N LEU A 97 -0.47 9.36 7.24
CA LEU A 97 -1.65 9.42 6.38
C LEU A 97 -1.52 8.37 5.28
N ILE A 98 -2.51 7.48 5.16
CA ILE A 98 -2.54 6.45 4.12
C ILE A 98 -3.61 6.85 3.10
N VAL A 99 -3.20 7.07 1.86
CA VAL A 99 -4.09 7.40 0.75
C VAL A 99 -4.17 6.19 -0.17
N MET A 100 -5.33 5.58 -0.25
CA MET A 100 -5.56 4.40 -1.08
C MET A 100 -6.17 4.80 -2.42
N GLU A 101 -5.62 4.25 -3.50
CA GLU A 101 -6.06 4.44 -4.88
C GLU A 101 -6.09 5.95 -5.24
N TYR A 102 -4.91 6.58 -5.28
CA TYR A 102 -4.74 8.02 -5.56
C TYR A 102 -4.57 8.31 -7.06
N PRO A 103 -5.51 9.04 -7.70
CA PRO A 103 -5.39 9.41 -9.11
C PRO A 103 -4.26 10.40 -9.32
N LEU A 104 -3.35 10.08 -10.23
CA LEU A 104 -2.20 10.92 -10.52
C LEU A 104 -2.63 12.13 -11.36
N VAL A 105 -2.38 13.33 -10.84
CA VAL A 105 -2.59 14.57 -11.58
C VAL A 105 -1.64 14.59 -12.79
N PHE A 106 -2.20 14.86 -13.98
CA PHE A 106 -1.51 14.72 -15.28
C PHE A 106 -0.95 13.32 -15.60
N GLY A 107 -1.36 12.30 -14.83
CA GLY A 107 -0.96 10.91 -15.04
C GLY A 107 -1.81 10.16 -16.06
N ASN A 108 -2.54 10.85 -16.95
CA ASN A 108 -3.37 10.21 -17.99
C ASN A 108 -4.27 9.08 -17.46
N HIS A 109 -5.05 9.35 -16.41
CA HIS A 109 -5.95 8.40 -15.74
C HIS A 109 -5.25 7.24 -15.00
N MET A 110 -3.93 7.31 -14.81
CA MET A 110 -3.20 6.40 -13.92
C MET A 110 -3.45 6.72 -12.44
N ARG A 111 -3.22 5.70 -11.61
CA ARG A 111 -3.49 5.73 -10.17
C ARG A 111 -2.40 4.94 -9.47
N SER A 112 -1.95 5.42 -8.31
CA SER A 112 -1.08 4.63 -7.45
C SER A 112 -1.90 3.78 -6.49
N ASP A 113 -1.41 2.59 -6.16
CA ASP A 113 -2.08 1.69 -5.20
C ASP A 113 -2.22 2.40 -3.83
N TYR A 114 -1.10 2.86 -3.25
CA TYR A 114 -1.08 3.63 -2.00
C TYR A 114 -0.08 4.78 -2.04
N LEU A 115 -0.43 5.88 -1.36
CA LEU A 115 0.53 6.85 -0.87
C LEU A 115 0.62 6.75 0.65
N ILE A 116 1.83 6.65 1.18
CA ILE A 116 2.11 6.79 2.61
C ILE A 116 2.73 8.17 2.81
N VAL A 117 2.04 9.04 3.54
CA VAL A 117 2.44 10.43 3.75
C VAL A 117 2.79 10.64 5.23
N TYR A 118 3.93 11.26 5.49
CA TYR A 118 4.42 11.56 6.84
C TYR A 118 5.24 12.86 6.81
N ASP A 119 4.79 13.91 7.49
CA ASP A 119 5.42 15.24 7.46
C ASP A 119 5.76 15.69 6.01
N ARG A 120 7.05 15.84 5.68
CA ARG A 120 7.55 16.22 4.35
C ARG A 120 7.95 15.02 3.49
N LEU A 121 7.44 13.83 3.77
CA LEU A 121 7.69 12.61 3.02
C LEU A 121 6.40 12.10 2.37
N ILE A 122 6.48 11.79 1.08
CA ILE A 122 5.48 11.03 0.34
C ILE A 122 6.15 9.78 -0.22
N VAL A 123 5.61 8.61 0.13
CA VAL A 123 6.03 7.33 -0.42
C VAL A 123 4.96 6.82 -1.36
N VAL A 124 5.30 6.67 -2.64
CA VAL A 124 4.48 5.95 -3.62
C VAL A 124 4.71 4.46 -3.43
N LEU A 125 3.69 3.75 -2.96
CA LEU A 125 3.77 2.33 -2.67
C LEU A 125 2.91 1.54 -3.66
N GLU A 126 3.56 0.63 -4.38
CA GLU A 126 2.94 -0.25 -5.37
C GLU A 126 3.08 -1.71 -4.95
N PHE A 127 2.06 -2.51 -5.21
CA PHE A 127 2.06 -3.94 -4.92
C PHE A 127 1.95 -4.78 -6.19
N GLY A 128 2.79 -5.79 -6.33
CA GLY A 128 2.73 -6.74 -7.44
C GLY A 128 2.56 -8.17 -6.93
N MET A 129 1.49 -8.85 -7.34
CA MET A 129 1.37 -10.28 -7.07
C MET A 129 2.12 -11.09 -8.13
N PHE A 130 3.02 -11.96 -7.67
CA PHE A 130 3.66 -12.99 -8.49
C PHE A 130 2.86 -14.29 -8.41
N ASN A 131 2.44 -14.76 -9.57
CA ASN A 131 1.95 -16.12 -9.72
C ASN A 131 3.11 -17.03 -10.12
N GLN A 132 2.93 -18.35 -10.01
CA GLN A 132 3.97 -19.39 -10.15
C GLN A 132 4.72 -19.45 -11.50
N ASP A 133 4.48 -18.53 -12.43
CA ASP A 133 5.17 -18.45 -13.72
C ASP A 133 6.35 -17.47 -13.62
N GLU A 134 7.51 -17.97 -13.18
CA GLU A 134 8.70 -17.19 -12.80
C GLU A 134 9.23 -16.25 -13.91
N LYS A 135 9.20 -16.67 -15.18
CA LYS A 135 9.70 -15.81 -16.29
C LYS A 135 8.83 -14.59 -16.54
N ARG A 136 7.51 -14.72 -16.40
CA ARG A 136 6.58 -13.59 -16.54
C ARG A 136 6.62 -12.66 -15.33
N SER A 137 7.11 -13.16 -14.21
CA SER A 137 7.20 -12.43 -12.96
C SER A 137 8.29 -11.36 -13.01
N GLU A 138 9.49 -11.67 -13.51
CA GLU A 138 10.57 -10.67 -13.64
C GLU A 138 10.16 -9.48 -14.52
N GLU A 139 9.61 -9.73 -15.72
CA GLU A 139 9.11 -8.67 -16.60
C GLU A 139 8.01 -7.83 -15.95
N ARG A 140 7.13 -8.47 -15.16
CA ARG A 140 6.06 -7.77 -14.43
C ARG A 140 6.63 -6.88 -13.33
N TYR A 141 7.67 -7.33 -12.62
CA TYR A 141 8.35 -6.50 -11.63
C TYR A 141 9.02 -5.28 -12.27
N THR A 142 9.77 -5.47 -13.36
CA THR A 142 10.41 -4.34 -14.06
C THR A 142 9.38 -3.33 -14.53
N LYS A 143 8.23 -3.78 -15.05
CA LYS A 143 7.12 -2.90 -15.44
C LYS A 143 6.55 -2.12 -14.25
N LYS A 144 6.21 -2.79 -13.15
CA LYS A 144 5.70 -2.11 -11.95
C LYS A 144 6.71 -1.15 -11.32
N LEU A 145 8.00 -1.50 -11.33
CA LEU A 145 9.06 -0.61 -10.88
C LEU A 145 9.14 0.65 -11.74
N GLN A 146 9.08 0.50 -13.06
CA GLN A 146 9.09 1.64 -13.97
C GLN A 146 7.85 2.53 -13.80
N GLU A 147 6.67 1.93 -13.64
CA GLU A 147 5.42 2.64 -13.34
C GLU A 147 5.55 3.44 -12.03
N SER A 148 5.99 2.79 -10.95
CA SER A 148 6.20 3.39 -9.64
C SER A 148 7.21 4.56 -9.69
N ILE A 149 8.30 4.42 -10.45
CA ILE A 149 9.28 5.50 -10.67
C ILE A 149 8.64 6.67 -11.42
N ASN A 150 7.84 6.41 -12.45
CA ASN A 150 7.14 7.46 -13.20
C ASN A 150 6.14 8.19 -12.28
N TYR A 151 5.43 7.45 -11.42
CA TYR A 151 4.46 8.02 -10.48
C TYR A 151 5.14 8.95 -9.47
N ARG A 152 6.27 8.51 -8.91
CA ARG A 152 7.13 9.33 -8.05
C ARG A 152 7.57 10.61 -8.74
N GLN A 153 8.01 10.52 -10.00
CA GLN A 153 8.46 11.68 -10.76
C GLN A 153 7.31 12.66 -11.01
N LEU A 154 6.14 12.17 -11.41
CA LEU A 154 4.95 13.00 -11.62
C LEU A 154 4.59 13.76 -10.34
N ILE A 155 4.46 13.05 -9.22
CA ILE A 155 4.14 13.67 -7.92
C ILE A 155 5.26 14.64 -7.50
N GLY A 156 6.52 14.22 -7.56
CA GLY A 156 7.69 15.02 -7.20
C GLY A 156 7.82 16.32 -7.99
N ASN A 157 7.39 16.35 -9.26
CA ASN A 157 7.39 17.55 -10.09
C ASN A 157 6.29 18.54 -9.73
N MET A 158 5.24 18.09 -9.03
CA MET A 158 4.06 18.91 -8.70
C MET A 158 4.06 19.42 -7.27
N VAL A 159 4.86 18.84 -6.39
CA VAL A 159 4.95 19.24 -4.98
C VAL A 159 6.15 20.16 -4.73
N SER A 160 6.20 20.76 -3.55
CA SER A 160 7.31 21.61 -3.13
C SER A 160 8.63 20.83 -3.11
N LYS A 161 9.76 21.48 -3.43
CA LYS A 161 11.08 20.83 -3.46
C LYS A 161 11.55 20.34 -2.08
N GLU A 162 10.98 20.89 -1.03
CA GLU A 162 11.20 20.53 0.37
C GLU A 162 10.48 19.22 0.74
N ILE A 163 9.55 18.75 -0.11
CA ILE A 163 8.85 17.48 0.08
C ILE A 163 9.65 16.38 -0.62
N GLN A 164 10.10 15.42 0.18
CA GLN A 164 10.76 14.22 -0.32
C GLN A 164 9.71 13.26 -0.89
N VAL A 165 9.85 12.90 -2.18
CA VAL A 165 8.99 11.90 -2.83
C VAL A 165 9.83 10.70 -3.23
N VAL A 166 9.53 9.54 -2.65
CA VAL A 166 10.20 8.25 -2.89
C VAL A 166 9.19 7.21 -3.34
N ASN A 167 9.66 6.08 -3.86
CA ASN A 167 8.81 4.97 -4.25
C ASN A 167 9.32 3.64 -3.75
N TYR A 168 8.41 2.70 -3.57
CA TYR A 168 8.71 1.32 -3.22
C TYR A 168 7.73 0.39 -3.94
N VAL A 169 8.24 -0.71 -4.49
CA VAL A 169 7.40 -1.79 -5.05
C VAL A 169 7.58 -3.02 -4.19
N MET A 170 6.49 -3.51 -3.60
CA MET A 170 6.48 -4.76 -2.87
C MET A 170 5.92 -5.86 -3.77
N ILE A 171 6.70 -6.92 -3.97
CA ILE A 171 6.20 -8.14 -4.59
C ILE A 171 5.71 -9.08 -3.50
N TYR A 172 4.55 -9.68 -3.71
CA TYR A 172 3.99 -10.66 -2.81
C TYR A 172 3.49 -11.90 -3.55
N LEU A 173 3.47 -13.00 -2.83
CA LEU A 173 3.05 -14.32 -3.29
C LEU A 173 1.72 -14.72 -2.61
N PRO A 174 0.94 -15.62 -3.22
CA PRO A 174 -0.22 -16.18 -2.56
C PRO A 174 0.20 -17.01 -1.34
N GLU A 175 -0.51 -16.87 -0.23
CA GLU A 175 -0.23 -17.51 1.06
C GLU A 175 -1.05 -18.78 1.27
N TYR A 176 -2.16 -18.96 0.55
CA TYR A 176 -3.09 -20.05 0.77
C TYR A 176 -3.60 -20.68 -0.52
N ASP A 177 -3.66 -22.01 -0.55
CA ASP A 177 -4.36 -22.76 -1.60
C ASP A 177 -5.73 -23.22 -1.09
N ARG A 178 -6.79 -22.62 -1.62
CA ARG A 178 -8.17 -22.92 -1.24
C ARG A 178 -8.62 -24.33 -1.61
N HIS A 179 -8.17 -24.85 -2.75
CA HIS A 179 -8.58 -26.19 -3.21
C HIS A 179 -7.93 -27.29 -2.38
N LEU A 180 -6.64 -27.12 -2.06
CA LEU A 180 -5.90 -28.04 -1.20
C LEU A 180 -6.10 -27.77 0.29
N LYS A 181 -6.80 -26.70 0.65
CA LYS A 181 -6.98 -26.18 2.01
C LYS A 181 -5.67 -26.07 2.79
N LYS A 182 -4.60 -25.61 2.13
CA LYS A 182 -3.23 -25.67 2.63
C LYS A 182 -2.55 -24.29 2.63
N GLU A 183 -1.84 -23.99 3.72
CA GLU A 183 -0.94 -22.83 3.79
C GLU A 183 0.32 -23.07 2.94
N LEU A 184 0.71 -22.04 2.20
CA LEU A 184 1.92 -21.99 1.41
C LEU A 184 3.02 -21.33 2.26
N VAL A 185 3.54 -22.08 3.23
CA VAL A 185 4.43 -21.59 4.29
C VAL A 185 5.63 -20.79 3.75
N GLU A 186 6.28 -21.28 2.68
CA GLU A 186 7.40 -20.56 2.05
C GLU A 186 6.98 -19.21 1.45
N ASN A 187 5.78 -19.13 0.86
CA ASN A 187 5.25 -17.88 0.33
C ASN A 187 4.88 -16.90 1.44
N THR A 188 4.29 -17.39 2.54
CA THR A 188 4.02 -16.59 3.74
C THR A 188 5.32 -16.03 4.33
N LYS A 189 6.37 -16.84 4.39
CA LYS A 189 7.69 -16.42 4.85
C LYS A 189 8.29 -15.36 3.92
N HIS A 190 8.24 -15.57 2.61
CA HIS A 190 8.67 -14.59 1.61
C HIS A 190 7.95 -13.25 1.77
N ASN A 191 6.61 -13.26 1.87
CA ASN A 191 5.83 -12.04 2.07
C ASN A 191 6.20 -11.32 3.37
N HIS A 192 6.51 -12.06 4.43
CA HIS A 192 6.99 -11.49 5.67
C HIS A 192 8.37 -10.82 5.50
N GLU A 193 9.30 -11.45 4.79
CA GLU A 193 10.62 -10.87 4.50
C GLU A 193 10.52 -9.59 3.66
N GLU A 194 9.66 -9.59 2.63
CA GLU A 194 9.37 -8.41 1.81
C GLU A 194 8.73 -7.28 2.64
N LEU A 195 7.78 -7.61 3.51
CA LEU A 195 7.18 -6.67 4.46
C LEU A 195 8.23 -6.06 5.40
N MET A 196 9.17 -6.87 5.88
CA MET A 196 10.24 -6.40 6.75
C MET A 196 11.21 -5.45 6.02
N SER A 197 11.45 -5.68 4.74
CA SER A 197 12.23 -4.77 3.88
C SER A 197 11.49 -3.45 3.64
N LEU A 198 10.21 -3.49 3.29
CA LEU A 198 9.36 -2.28 3.18
C LEU A 198 9.32 -1.51 4.50
N SER A 199 9.15 -2.21 5.62
CA SER A 199 9.14 -1.59 6.95
C SER A 199 10.48 -0.93 7.28
N ARG A 200 11.62 -1.56 6.97
CA ARG A 200 12.94 -0.94 7.14
C ARG A 200 13.10 0.32 6.29
N PHE A 201 12.64 0.27 5.04
CA PHE A 201 12.65 1.41 4.13
C PHE A 201 11.80 2.58 4.64
N LEU A 202 10.60 2.33 5.15
CA LEU A 202 9.76 3.39 5.72
C LEU A 202 10.37 3.97 6.99
N VAL A 203 10.86 3.12 7.90
CA VAL A 203 11.49 3.56 9.15
C VAL A 203 12.70 4.46 8.90
N SER A 204 13.55 4.13 7.92
CA SER A 204 14.73 4.96 7.62
C SER A 204 14.33 6.34 7.10
N ASN A 205 13.36 6.42 6.19
CA ASN A 205 12.89 7.70 5.65
C ASN A 205 12.11 8.52 6.68
N ILE A 206 11.27 7.89 7.50
CA ILE A 206 10.52 8.58 8.57
C ILE A 206 11.47 9.16 9.61
N ARG A 207 12.44 8.38 10.09
CA ARG A 207 13.42 8.85 11.08
C ARG A 207 14.31 9.98 10.55
N LEU A 208 14.56 10.00 9.23
CA LEU A 208 15.23 11.13 8.59
C LEU A 208 14.37 12.39 8.65
N GLN A 209 13.05 12.30 8.47
CA GLN A 209 12.16 13.45 8.64
C GLN A 209 12.11 13.92 10.10
N ASP A 210 12.04 13.00 11.05
CA ASP A 210 12.04 13.31 12.47
C ASP A 210 13.30 14.07 12.90
N SER A 211 14.47 13.63 12.41
CA SER A 211 15.74 14.30 12.73
C SER A 211 15.82 15.72 12.13
N LEU A 212 15.13 15.97 11.02
CA LEU A 212 15.01 17.29 10.40
C LEU A 212 13.91 18.17 11.01
N SER A 213 13.21 17.70 12.05
CA SER A 213 12.20 18.49 12.74
C SER A 213 12.82 19.66 13.50
N ALA A 214 12.12 20.79 13.60
CA ALA A 214 12.60 21.96 14.33
C ALA A 214 12.95 21.61 15.79
N LYS A 215 12.17 20.73 16.42
CA LYS A 215 12.44 20.25 17.77
C LYS A 215 13.78 19.51 17.86
N SER A 216 14.01 18.53 16.99
CA SER A 216 15.27 17.77 17.00
C SER A 216 16.49 18.64 16.66
N GLN A 217 16.32 19.64 15.80
CA GLN A 217 17.38 20.61 15.52
C GLN A 217 17.71 21.49 16.73
N MET A 218 16.71 21.89 17.52
CA MET A 218 16.93 22.62 18.78
C MET A 218 17.65 21.74 19.82
N GLU A 219 17.25 20.47 19.97
CA GLU A 219 17.91 19.51 20.88
C GLU A 219 19.39 19.30 20.49
N LEU A 220 19.69 19.24 19.19
CA LEU A 220 21.06 19.15 18.69
C LEU A 220 21.87 20.40 19.05
N LEU A 221 21.30 21.60 18.93
CA LEU A 221 21.98 22.84 19.29
C LEU A 221 22.36 22.88 20.78
N ASP A 222 21.49 22.36 21.66
CA ASP A 222 21.77 22.27 23.09
C ASP A 222 22.91 21.29 23.42
N SER A 223 23.19 20.29 22.56
CA SER A 223 24.31 19.35 22.77
C SER A 223 25.71 19.96 22.60
N TYR A 224 25.80 21.19 22.06
CA TYR A 224 27.05 21.93 21.91
C TYR A 224 27.38 22.84 23.11
N LYS A 225 26.52 22.90 24.13
CA LYS A 225 26.78 23.59 25.40
C LYS A 225 27.55 22.70 26.36
#